data_AF-A0A0V0GS65-F1
#
_entry.id   AF-A0A0V0GS65-F1
#
_cell.length_a   1.000
_cell.length_b   1.000
_cell.length_c   1.000
_cell.angle_alpha   90.00
_cell.angle_beta   90.00
_cell.angle_gamma   90.00
#
_symmetry.space_group_name_H-M   'P 1'
#
loop_
_entity.id
_entity.type
_entity.pdbx_description
1 polymer ?
#
loop_
_entity_poly.entity_id
_entity_poly.type
_entity_poly.pdbx_seq_one_letter_code
_entity_poly.pdbx_strand_id
1 'polypeptide(L)'
;MHGITEVTEEFYGTFSFKKPFNSLVELRFEDMPEWKQWHVLGSGEFATLKKLLIKSCPELSLETPIQLSCLKRFQVIGCPKVGVVQLLRSQLEGMKQIEELDITYCNSLTSLPFGILP
;
A
#
# COMPACT_ATOMS: atom_id res chain seq x y z
N MET A 1 6.80 2.52 -24.52
CA MET A 1 6.28 1.47 -23.63
C MET A 1 5.31 2.15 -22.69
N HIS A 2 4.06 1.73 -22.66
CA HIS A 2 3.10 2.24 -21.67
C HIS A 2 3.49 1.65 -20.32
N GLY A 3 3.67 2.49 -19.30
CA GLY A 3 3.99 2.03 -17.94
C GLY A 3 2.79 1.30 -17.35
N ILE A 4 3.03 0.57 -16.25
CA ILE A 4 1.93 -0.05 -15.50
C ILE A 4 1.08 1.07 -14.89
N THR A 5 -0.17 1.18 -15.34
CA THR A 5 -1.11 2.17 -14.82
C THR A 5 -1.91 1.63 -13.64
N GLU A 6 -2.16 0.33 -13.59
CA GLU A 6 -2.99 -0.30 -12.56
C GLU A 6 -2.41 -1.66 -12.19
N VAL A 7 -2.41 -1.98 -10.90
CA VAL A 7 -2.15 -3.32 -10.39
C VAL A 7 -3.50 -3.91 -10.08
N THR A 8 -4.05 -4.68 -11.03
CA THR A 8 -5.40 -5.27 -10.94
C THR A 8 -5.33 -6.74 -10.51
N GLU A 9 -6.51 -7.38 -10.45
CA GLU A 9 -6.63 -8.79 -10.07
C GLU A 9 -5.74 -9.73 -10.89
N GLU A 10 -5.45 -9.36 -12.14
CA GLU A 10 -4.61 -10.12 -13.06
C GLU A 10 -3.17 -10.32 -12.55
N PHE A 11 -2.70 -9.41 -11.68
CA PHE A 11 -1.39 -9.50 -11.04
C PHE A 11 -1.29 -10.69 -10.07
N TYR A 12 -2.40 -11.11 -9.47
CA TYR A 12 -2.43 -12.18 -8.46
C TYR A 12 -2.59 -13.58 -9.06
N GLY A 13 -2.88 -13.67 -10.36
CA GLY A 13 -3.11 -14.91 -11.09
C GLY A 13 -4.54 -15.45 -10.92
N THR A 14 -4.96 -16.31 -11.85
CA THR A 14 -6.30 -16.91 -11.86
C THR A 14 -6.59 -17.65 -10.57
N PHE A 15 -7.73 -17.33 -9.93
CA PHE A 15 -8.35 -17.84 -8.69
C PHE A 15 -8.14 -19.33 -8.33
N SER A 16 -6.90 -19.76 -8.19
CA SER A 16 -6.57 -21.02 -7.54
C SER A 16 -6.75 -20.78 -6.05
N PHE A 17 -7.31 -21.75 -5.33
CA PHE A 17 -7.61 -21.75 -3.89
C PHE A 17 -6.40 -21.49 -2.96
N LYS A 18 -5.26 -21.06 -3.50
CA LYS A 18 -4.05 -20.66 -2.78
C LYS A 18 -4.05 -19.16 -2.66
N LYS A 19 -3.95 -18.66 -1.43
CA LYS A 19 -3.58 -17.27 -1.14
C LYS A 19 -2.33 -16.93 -1.97
N PRO A 20 -2.42 -16.04 -2.98
CA PRO A 20 -1.24 -15.65 -3.75
C PRO A 20 -0.26 -14.98 -2.79
N PHE A 21 1.05 -14.94 -3.12
CA PHE A 21 2.08 -14.24 -2.34
C PHE A 21 2.18 -14.55 -0.82
N ASN A 22 1.79 -15.75 -0.39
CA ASN A 22 1.84 -16.17 1.02
C ASN A 22 3.24 -16.19 1.68
N SER A 23 4.31 -16.07 0.90
CA SER A 23 5.70 -16.00 1.39
C SER A 23 6.34 -14.64 1.16
N LEU A 24 5.60 -13.68 0.60
CA LEU A 24 6.10 -12.35 0.29
C LEU A 24 6.17 -11.51 1.56
N VAL A 25 7.39 -11.22 2.02
CA VAL A 25 7.64 -10.46 3.24
C VAL A 25 7.80 -8.96 2.97
N GLU A 26 8.29 -8.61 1.79
CA GLU A 26 8.64 -7.25 1.40
C GLU A 26 8.15 -6.98 -0.03
N LEU A 27 7.42 -5.88 -0.19
CA LEU A 27 6.89 -5.42 -1.48
C LEU A 27 7.31 -3.96 -1.67
N ARG A 28 7.83 -3.66 -2.87
CA ARG A 28 8.34 -2.35 -3.23
C ARG A 28 7.75 -1.92 -4.56
N PHE A 29 7.19 -0.72 -4.58
CA PHE A 29 6.82 -0.01 -5.79
C PHE A 29 7.69 1.23 -5.88
N GLU A 30 8.61 1.27 -6.84
CA GLU A 30 9.57 2.37 -6.99
C GLU A 30 9.50 2.91 -8.42
N ASP A 31 9.51 4.24 -8.57
CA ASP A 31 9.60 4.95 -9.84
C ASP A 31 8.52 4.51 -10.84
N MET A 32 7.27 4.45 -10.37
CA MET A 32 6.09 4.13 -11.17
C MET A 32 5.25 5.40 -11.40
N PRO A 33 5.64 6.29 -12.33
CA PRO A 33 5.01 7.61 -12.49
C PRO A 33 3.58 7.55 -13.02
N GLU A 34 3.24 6.54 -13.81
CA GLU A 34 1.90 6.38 -14.39
C GLU A 34 0.97 5.51 -13.54
N TRP A 35 1.45 4.98 -12.41
CA TRP A 35 0.68 4.06 -11.58
C TRP A 35 -0.41 4.80 -10.79
N LYS A 36 -1.65 4.45 -11.07
CA LYS A 36 -2.86 5.09 -10.56
C LYS A 36 -3.54 4.29 -9.48
N GLN A 37 -3.67 2.97 -9.61
CA GLN A 37 -4.48 2.19 -8.67
C GLN A 37 -3.85 0.86 -8.30
N TRP A 38 -4.05 0.47 -7.05
CA TRP A 38 -3.74 -0.86 -6.53
C TRP A 38 -5.02 -1.52 -6.03
N HIS A 39 -5.46 -2.56 -6.72
CA HIS A 39 -6.64 -3.32 -6.31
C HIS A 39 -6.17 -4.51 -5.49
N VAL A 40 -6.45 -4.51 -4.19
CA VAL A 40 -6.22 -5.65 -3.30
C VAL A 40 -7.57 -6.19 -2.87
N LEU A 41 -7.80 -7.50 -3.06
CA LEU A 41 -9.12 -8.11 -2.84
C LEU A 41 -9.42 -8.39 -1.37
N GLY A 42 -8.47 -8.10 -0.48
CA GLY A 42 -8.64 -8.26 0.97
C GLY A 42 -8.77 -9.73 1.40
N SER A 43 -8.42 -10.70 0.55
CA SER A 43 -8.66 -12.12 0.80
C SER A 43 -7.46 -12.87 1.41
N GLY A 44 -6.39 -12.13 1.75
CA GLY A 44 -5.20 -12.68 2.41
C GLY A 44 -4.06 -13.01 1.45
N GLU A 45 -4.01 -12.32 0.32
CA GLU A 45 -2.92 -12.34 -0.67
C GLU A 45 -1.58 -11.94 -0.03
N PHE A 46 -1.61 -11.06 0.97
CA PHE A 46 -0.40 -10.54 1.58
C PHE A 46 -0.31 -10.94 3.06
N ALA A 47 -0.67 -12.19 3.36
CA ALA A 47 -0.75 -12.71 4.72
C ALA A 47 0.60 -12.71 5.48
N THR A 48 1.74 -12.59 4.80
CA THR A 48 3.07 -12.52 5.44
C THR A 48 3.82 -11.23 5.13
N LEU A 49 3.17 -10.27 4.45
CA LEU A 49 3.79 -9.03 4.06
C LEU A 49 4.01 -8.15 5.29
N LYS A 50 5.27 -7.91 5.62
CA LYS A 50 5.69 -7.13 6.78
C LYS A 50 6.19 -5.74 6.41
N LYS A 51 6.64 -5.55 5.17
CA LYS A 51 7.22 -4.30 4.70
C LYS A 51 6.63 -3.89 3.36
N LEU A 52 6.17 -2.65 3.29
CA LEU A 52 5.68 -2.05 2.07
C LEU A 52 6.40 -0.71 1.87
N LEU A 53 7.02 -0.56 0.71
CA LEU A 53 7.63 0.69 0.26
C LEU A 53 6.93 1.17 -1.01
N ILE A 54 6.52 2.43 -1.01
CA ILE A 54 6.00 3.12 -2.19
C ILE A 54 6.83 4.39 -2.38
N LYS A 55 7.56 4.49 -3.48
CA LYS A 55 8.50 5.57 -3.73
C LYS A 55 8.35 6.12 -5.13
N SER A 56 8.28 7.45 -5.24
CA SER A 56 8.17 8.14 -6.53
C SER A 56 6.96 7.69 -7.36
N CYS A 57 5.80 7.49 -6.71
CA CYS A 57 4.54 7.09 -7.35
C CYS A 57 3.53 8.26 -7.28
N PRO A 58 3.70 9.33 -8.08
CA PRO A 58 2.90 10.55 -8.00
C PRO A 58 1.45 10.37 -8.41
N GLU A 59 1.15 9.43 -9.30
CA GLU A 59 -0.20 9.24 -9.81
C GLU A 59 -1.08 8.34 -8.93
N LEU A 60 -0.50 7.76 -7.87
CA LEU A 60 -1.13 6.73 -7.05
C LEU A 60 -2.35 7.29 -6.28
N SER A 61 -3.49 6.68 -6.54
CA SER A 61 -4.77 6.89 -5.88
C SER A 61 -5.33 5.55 -5.41
N LEU A 62 -5.45 5.38 -4.09
CA LEU A 62 -6.04 4.19 -3.50
C LEU A 62 -7.43 4.58 -3.02
N GLU A 63 -8.40 4.39 -3.91
CA GLU A 63 -9.81 4.70 -3.63
C GLU A 63 -10.45 3.68 -2.69
N THR A 64 -9.86 2.49 -2.61
CA THR A 64 -10.32 1.42 -1.74
C THR A 64 -9.40 1.27 -0.51
N PRO A 65 -9.98 1.09 0.68
CA PRO A 65 -9.23 0.80 1.89
C PRO A 65 -8.57 -0.58 1.74
N ILE A 66 -7.26 -0.62 1.54
CA ILE A 66 -6.49 -1.85 1.58
C ILE A 66 -6.11 -2.11 3.03
N GLN A 67 -6.24 -3.36 3.50
CA GLN A 67 -5.78 -3.78 4.81
C GLN A 67 -4.73 -4.88 4.68
N LEU A 68 -3.53 -4.63 5.24
CA LEU A 68 -2.40 -5.57 5.18
C LEU A 68 -2.11 -6.07 6.60
N SER A 69 -2.74 -7.20 6.96
CA SER A 69 -2.83 -7.70 8.34
C SER A 69 -1.51 -8.12 9.00
N CYS A 70 -0.37 -8.12 8.29
CA CYS A 70 0.94 -8.44 8.86
C CYS A 70 1.96 -7.30 8.69
N LEU A 71 1.50 -6.15 8.19
CA LEU A 71 2.37 -5.03 7.90
C LEU A 71 2.91 -4.44 9.20
N LYS A 72 4.23 -4.35 9.28
CA LYS A 72 4.97 -3.77 10.41
C LYS A 72 5.65 -2.47 10.03
N ARG A 73 6.10 -2.36 8.76
CA ARG A 73 6.80 -1.20 8.25
C ARG A 73 6.10 -0.69 7.01
N PHE A 74 5.72 0.57 7.04
CA PHE A 74 5.13 1.24 5.90
C PHE A 74 5.89 2.51 5.58
N GLN A 75 6.40 2.59 4.35
CA GLN A 75 7.19 3.72 3.89
C GLN A 75 6.57 4.29 2.62
N VAL A 76 6.29 5.59 2.62
CA VAL A 76 5.80 6.31 1.44
C VAL A 76 6.65 7.55 1.19
N ILE A 77 7.30 7.61 0.04
CA ILE A 77 8.27 8.65 -0.28
C ILE A 77 7.92 9.29 -1.62
N GLY A 78 7.76 10.61 -1.66
CA GLY A 78 7.57 11.35 -2.91
C GLY A 78 6.25 11.03 -3.63
N CYS A 79 5.18 10.76 -2.86
CA CYS A 79 3.84 10.44 -3.41
C CYS A 79 2.85 11.57 -3.05
N PRO A 80 2.71 12.61 -3.88
CA PRO A 80 1.93 13.80 -3.56
C PRO A 80 0.40 13.67 -3.63
N LYS A 81 -0.23 12.54 -3.96
CA LYS A 81 -1.70 12.46 -4.15
C LYS A 81 -2.50 12.02 -2.92
N VAL A 82 -3.77 12.44 -2.87
CA VAL A 82 -4.72 12.23 -1.75
C VAL A 82 -5.01 10.74 -1.48
N GLY A 83 -4.94 9.86 -2.49
CA GLY A 83 -5.27 8.44 -2.28
C GLY A 83 -4.30 7.70 -1.36
N VAL A 84 -3.07 8.19 -1.18
CA VAL A 84 -2.14 7.64 -0.17
C VAL A 84 -2.68 7.84 1.25
N VAL A 85 -3.41 8.93 1.50
CA VAL A 85 -4.01 9.24 2.80
C VAL A 85 -5.07 8.20 3.18
N GLN A 86 -5.88 7.75 2.22
CA GLN A 86 -6.93 6.74 2.47
C GLN A 86 -6.35 5.37 2.80
N LEU A 87 -5.29 4.97 2.08
CA LEU A 87 -4.53 3.77 2.44
C LEU A 87 -3.99 3.88 3.86
N LEU A 88 -3.33 5.00 4.19
CA LEU A 88 -2.78 5.25 5.52
C LEU A 88 -3.85 5.16 6.60
N ARG A 89 -5.00 5.80 6.40
CA ARG A 89 -6.13 5.73 7.33
C ARG A 89 -6.59 4.30 7.55
N SER A 90 -6.77 3.55 6.48
CA SER A 90 -7.22 2.15 6.54
C SER A 90 -6.22 1.24 7.25
N GLN A 91 -4.94 1.43 6.97
CA GLN A 91 -3.85 0.68 7.62
C GLN A 91 -3.71 1.03 9.10
N LEU A 92 -3.88 2.31 9.45
CA LEU A 92 -3.74 2.80 10.83
C LEU A 92 -4.99 2.44 11.65
N GLU A 93 -6.21 2.76 11.19
CA GLU A 93 -7.47 2.47 11.89
C GLU A 93 -7.64 0.97 12.21
N GLY A 94 -7.04 0.09 11.39
CA GLY A 94 -7.16 -1.35 11.55
C GLY A 94 -6.15 -2.06 12.47
N MET A 95 -5.00 -1.46 12.84
CA MET A 95 -3.89 -2.24 13.41
C MET A 95 -3.05 -1.56 14.50
N LYS A 96 -2.80 -2.27 15.61
CA LYS A 96 -1.91 -1.89 16.72
C LYS A 96 -0.44 -2.30 16.55
N GLN A 97 -0.03 -2.77 15.36
CA GLN A 97 1.24 -3.52 15.17
C GLN A 97 2.24 -2.86 14.23
N ILE A 98 1.95 -1.66 13.70
CA ILE A 98 2.90 -0.91 12.89
C ILE A 98 4.04 -0.48 13.83
N GLU A 99 5.25 -0.93 13.51
CA GLU A 99 6.48 -0.61 14.24
C GLU A 99 7.19 0.60 13.63
N GLU A 100 7.03 0.82 12.33
CA GLU A 100 7.73 1.87 11.59
C GLU A 100 6.81 2.49 10.53
N LEU A 101 6.65 3.80 10.58
CA LEU A 101 5.94 4.59 9.58
C LEU A 101 6.86 5.72 9.13
N ASP A 102 7.28 5.70 7.87
CA ASP A 102 8.04 6.79 7.25
C ASP A 102 7.20 7.38 6.12
N ILE A 103 6.93 8.69 6.23
CA ILE A 103 6.26 9.40 5.15
C ILE A 103 7.02 10.70 4.89
N THR A 104 7.66 10.76 3.73
CA THR A 104 8.51 11.88 3.36
C THR A 104 8.13 12.39 1.96
N TYR A 105 8.20 13.70 1.75
CA TYR A 105 7.88 14.34 0.46
C TYR A 105 6.46 14.05 -0.06
N CYS A 106 5.49 13.89 0.84
CA CYS A 106 4.08 13.63 0.50
C CYS A 106 3.21 14.84 0.87
N ASN A 107 3.07 15.79 -0.07
CA ASN A 107 2.51 17.11 0.21
C ASN A 107 0.98 17.14 0.40
N SER A 108 0.26 16.07 0.01
CA SER A 108 -1.20 15.97 0.24
C SER A 108 -1.59 15.42 1.61
N LEU A 109 -0.62 14.98 2.43
CA LEU A 109 -0.88 14.57 3.80
C LEU A 109 -1.06 15.79 4.68
N THR A 110 -2.30 16.27 4.74
CA THR A 110 -2.68 17.41 5.59
C THR A 110 -2.78 17.02 7.07
N SER A 111 -3.05 15.74 7.36
CA SER A 111 -3.01 15.19 8.70
C SER A 111 -2.78 13.67 8.66
N LEU A 112 -2.02 13.17 9.62
CA LEU A 112 -2.06 11.75 9.97
C LEU A 112 -3.35 11.52 10.78
N PRO A 113 -4.01 10.35 10.69
CA PRO A 113 -5.07 10.01 11.62
C PRO A 113 -4.45 9.90 13.02
N PHE A 114 -4.54 11.01 13.77
CA PHE A 114 -3.98 11.14 15.10
C PHE A 114 -4.67 10.14 16.04
N GLY A 115 -3.88 9.25 16.65
CA GLY A 115 -4.35 8.36 17.73
C GLY A 115 -3.73 6.96 17.79
N ILE A 116 -2.82 6.58 16.87
CA ILE A 116 -2.40 5.17 16.72
C ILE A 116 -0.88 4.97 16.84
N LEU A 117 -0.09 6.05 16.88
CA LEU A 117 1.30 5.97 17.33
C LEU A 117 1.30 6.04 18.87
N PRO A 118 2.02 5.14 19.56
CA PRO A 118 2.14 5.17 21.02
C PRO A 118 2.79 6.47 21.53
#